data_AF-A0AAN3MSK2-F1
#
_entry.id   AF-A0AAN3MSK2-F1
#
_cell.length_a   1.000
_cell.length_b   1.000
_cell.length_c   1.000
_cell.angle_alpha   90.00
_cell.angle_beta   90.00
_cell.angle_gamma   90.00
#
_symmetry.space_group_name_H-M   'P 1'
#
loop_
_entity.id
_entity.type
_entity.pdbx_description
1 polymer ?
#
loop_
_entity_poly.entity_id
_entity_poly.type
_entity_poly.pdbx_seq_one_letter_code
_entity_poly.pdbx_strand_id
1 'polypeptide(L)'
;MVKVVEDERSRIRYLERRLNENGFYLPSSLADKDYLSYQKRILNTLISQGIDTLKINNFLAETDQRYFDSLPSENDLNWYRNDARASLWLTCELYEMIKINGYENTLTCLSPESLPSHHSVRVDAIRRCIDNWPFILYTPSNYLNQKSIEWTTLLEKDDIFREVKARNVDICSWLKKYIQEKTNISLNYVCGESSEEIMAWCYASYFTWKKNNQNSPDSVELFTRKFKSAWATQKNRIKNRVDKKLRPLNVNISQEAYDKLRKLSMNEGISNDRVIESALDMIYRSKIKK
;
A
#
# COMPACT_ATOMS: atom_id res chain seq x y z
N MET A 1 21.57 -12.10 -18.22
CA MET A 1 20.49 -13.12 -18.23
C MET A 1 19.68 -12.96 -16.96
N VAL A 2 18.47 -12.44 -17.09
CA VAL A 2 17.53 -12.26 -15.96
C VAL A 2 16.96 -13.63 -15.61
N LYS A 3 17.14 -14.09 -14.37
CA LYS A 3 16.49 -15.32 -13.90
C LYS A 3 15.02 -15.02 -13.66
N VAL A 4 14.21 -15.22 -14.70
CA VAL A 4 12.77 -15.41 -14.53
C VAL A 4 12.61 -16.67 -13.67
N VAL A 5 11.92 -16.57 -12.54
CA VAL A 5 11.59 -17.75 -11.74
C VAL A 5 10.54 -18.52 -12.54
N GLU A 6 10.96 -19.58 -13.22
CA GLU A 6 10.10 -20.40 -14.08
C GLU A 6 9.07 -21.17 -13.23
N ASP A 7 7.80 -20.75 -13.25
CA ASP A 7 6.69 -21.61 -12.84
C ASP A 7 6.19 -22.38 -14.05
N GLU A 8 6.62 -23.64 -14.20
CA GLU A 8 6.19 -24.52 -15.29
C GLU A 8 4.67 -24.62 -15.41
N ARG A 9 3.95 -24.52 -14.29
CA ARG A 9 2.49 -24.64 -14.26
C ARG A 9 1.79 -23.40 -14.82
N SER A 10 2.41 -22.22 -14.69
CA SER A 10 1.94 -21.00 -15.33
C SER A 10 2.10 -21.07 -16.85
N ARG A 11 3.23 -21.61 -17.33
CA ARG A 11 3.53 -21.80 -18.75
C ARG A 11 2.60 -22.82 -19.40
N ILE A 12 2.31 -23.93 -18.71
CA ILE A 12 1.29 -24.92 -19.14
C ILE A 12 -0.07 -24.24 -19.35
N ARG A 13 -0.54 -23.47 -18.36
CA ARG A 13 -1.84 -22.77 -18.45
C ARG A 13 -1.88 -21.73 -19.57
N TYR A 14 -0.78 -21.03 -19.80
CA TYR A 14 -0.68 -20.09 -20.91
C TYR A 14 -0.82 -20.81 -22.26
N LEU A 15 -0.15 -21.97 -22.42
CA LEU A 15 -0.27 -22.78 -23.63
C LEU A 15 -1.68 -23.37 -23.80
N GLU A 16 -2.29 -23.93 -22.75
CA GLU A 16 -3.69 -24.40 -22.78
C GLU A 16 -4.64 -23.32 -23.29
N ARG A 17 -4.47 -22.10 -22.77
CA ARG A 17 -5.30 -20.96 -23.15
C ARG A 17 -5.11 -20.58 -24.61
N ARG A 18 -3.86 -20.49 -25.08
CA ARG A 18 -3.54 -20.21 -26.48
C ARG A 18 -4.09 -21.27 -27.43
N LEU A 19 -4.04 -22.54 -27.03
CA LEU A 19 -4.67 -23.63 -27.77
C LEU A 19 -6.18 -23.46 -27.86
N ASN A 20 -6.86 -23.18 -26.74
CA ASN A 20 -8.30 -22.95 -26.70
C ASN A 20 -8.71 -21.75 -27.57
N GLU A 21 -7.96 -20.64 -27.53
CA GLU A 21 -8.17 -19.46 -28.38
C GLU A 21 -8.04 -19.77 -29.88
N ASN A 22 -7.30 -20.83 -30.24
CA ASN A 22 -7.14 -21.32 -31.62
C ASN A 22 -8.04 -22.53 -31.94
N GLY A 23 -9.02 -22.83 -31.08
CA GLY A 23 -10.01 -23.90 -31.30
C GLY A 23 -9.53 -25.30 -30.92
N PHE A 24 -8.36 -25.43 -30.28
CA PHE A 24 -7.83 -26.71 -29.82
C PHE A 24 -8.11 -26.92 -28.34
N TYR A 25 -9.05 -27.82 -28.01
CA TYR A 25 -9.33 -28.18 -26.64
C TYR A 25 -8.45 -29.35 -26.18
N LEU A 26 -7.26 -29.03 -25.65
CA LEU A 26 -6.26 -29.99 -25.21
C LEU A 26 -5.80 -29.70 -23.77
N PRO A 27 -6.66 -29.87 -22.76
CA PRO A 27 -6.27 -29.59 -21.38
C PRO A 27 -5.09 -30.45 -20.92
N SER A 28 -4.24 -29.89 -20.07
CA SER A 28 -3.18 -30.60 -19.35
C SER A 28 -3.78 -31.65 -18.43
N SER A 29 -3.01 -32.70 -18.20
CA SER A 29 -3.41 -33.89 -17.45
C SER A 29 -2.35 -34.21 -16.40
N LEU A 30 -2.69 -35.06 -15.44
CA LEU A 30 -1.72 -35.56 -14.45
C LEU A 30 -0.53 -36.32 -15.07
N ALA A 31 -0.65 -36.75 -16.34
CA ALA A 31 0.44 -37.38 -17.08
C ALA A 31 1.49 -36.38 -17.59
N ASP A 32 1.12 -35.09 -17.69
CA ASP A 32 2.02 -34.02 -18.10
C ASP A 32 2.81 -33.53 -16.88
N LYS A 33 3.95 -34.18 -16.63
CA LYS A 33 4.78 -33.90 -15.43
C LYS A 33 5.36 -32.50 -15.42
N ASP A 34 5.67 -31.97 -16.60
CA ASP A 34 6.31 -30.68 -16.84
C ASP A 34 5.82 -30.07 -18.16
N TYR A 35 6.22 -28.83 -18.41
CA TYR A 35 5.84 -28.10 -19.63
C TYR A 35 6.28 -28.82 -20.91
N LEU A 36 7.48 -29.40 -20.92
CA LEU A 36 8.03 -30.09 -22.11
C LEU A 36 7.22 -31.35 -22.46
N SER A 37 6.80 -32.09 -21.45
CA SER A 37 5.95 -33.28 -21.59
C SER A 37 4.59 -32.90 -22.18
N TYR A 38 3.99 -31.82 -21.68
CA TYR A 38 2.73 -31.29 -22.22
C TYR A 38 2.88 -30.82 -23.66
N GLN A 39 3.92 -30.05 -23.96
CA GLN A 39 4.23 -29.54 -25.30
C GLN A 39 4.43 -30.70 -26.30
N LYS A 40 5.14 -31.76 -25.90
CA LYS A 40 5.35 -32.96 -26.73
C LYS A 40 4.05 -33.72 -26.99
N ARG A 41 3.16 -33.80 -25.99
CA ARG A 41 1.84 -34.41 -26.16
C ARG A 41 1.01 -33.62 -27.18
N ILE A 42 0.97 -32.29 -27.06
CA ILE A 42 0.28 -31.41 -28.00
C ILE A 42 0.80 -31.62 -29.42
N LEU A 43 2.13 -31.60 -29.60
CA LEU A 43 2.77 -31.80 -30.90
C LEU A 43 2.30 -33.12 -31.54
N ASN A 44 2.39 -34.23 -30.80
CA ASN A 44 1.97 -35.54 -31.30
C ASN A 44 0.48 -35.58 -31.64
N THR A 45 -0.38 -34.99 -30.78
CA THR A 45 -1.83 -34.96 -31.02
C THR A 45 -2.18 -34.13 -32.25
N LEU A 46 -1.60 -32.95 -32.43
CA LEU A 46 -1.87 -32.09 -33.59
C LEU A 46 -1.33 -32.70 -34.89
N ILE A 47 -0.16 -33.35 -34.86
CA ILE A 47 0.36 -34.12 -36.01
C ILE A 47 -0.60 -35.25 -36.39
N SER A 48 -1.14 -35.97 -35.40
CA SER A 48 -2.11 -37.06 -35.66
C SER A 48 -3.42 -36.58 -36.27
N GLN A 49 -3.75 -35.30 -36.10
CA GLN A 49 -4.91 -34.64 -36.71
C GLN A 49 -4.60 -34.09 -38.12
N GLY A 50 -3.41 -34.34 -38.66
CA GLY A 50 -3.01 -33.91 -40.00
C GLY A 50 -2.54 -32.46 -40.09
N ILE A 51 -2.25 -31.82 -38.97
CA ILE A 51 -1.72 -30.45 -38.97
C ILE A 51 -0.23 -30.49 -39.29
N ASP A 52 0.20 -29.58 -40.17
CA ASP A 52 1.58 -29.46 -40.60
C ASP A 52 2.53 -29.19 -39.42
N THR A 53 3.61 -29.98 -39.34
CA THR A 53 4.60 -29.93 -38.26
C THR A 53 5.28 -28.57 -38.15
N LEU A 54 5.57 -27.91 -39.27
CA LEU A 54 6.20 -26.59 -39.27
C LEU A 54 5.26 -25.54 -38.65
N LYS A 55 3.97 -25.59 -39.00
CA LYS A 55 2.95 -24.71 -38.40
C LYS A 55 2.83 -24.91 -36.88
N ILE A 56 2.83 -26.15 -36.40
CA ILE A 56 2.74 -26.44 -34.96
C ILE A 56 3.99 -25.90 -34.23
N ASN A 57 5.18 -26.18 -34.76
CA ASN A 57 6.42 -25.72 -34.16
C ASN A 57 6.51 -24.18 -34.11
N ASN A 58 6.08 -23.50 -35.18
CA ASN A 58 6.01 -22.04 -35.20
C ASN A 58 5.02 -21.51 -34.15
N PHE A 59 3.84 -22.11 -34.04
CA PHE A 59 2.84 -21.73 -33.03
C PHE A 59 3.37 -21.92 -31.59
N LEU A 60 4.04 -23.03 -31.31
CA LEU A 60 4.62 -23.31 -30.00
C LEU A 60 5.75 -22.33 -29.66
N ALA A 61 6.65 -22.07 -30.61
CA ALA A 61 7.74 -21.10 -30.43
C ALA A 61 7.23 -19.67 -30.23
N GLU A 62 6.23 -19.25 -31.02
CA GLU A 62 5.59 -17.94 -30.85
C GLU A 62 4.87 -17.83 -29.51
N THR A 63 4.20 -18.89 -29.07
CA THR A 63 3.51 -18.94 -27.78
C THR A 63 4.49 -18.84 -26.61
N ASP A 64 5.63 -19.53 -26.70
CA ASP A 64 6.71 -19.42 -25.72
C ASP A 64 7.28 -18.00 -25.68
N GLN A 65 7.61 -17.43 -26.83
CA GLN A 65 8.13 -16.06 -26.93
C GLN A 65 7.16 -15.05 -26.30
N ARG A 66 5.87 -15.13 -26.66
CA ARG A 66 4.84 -14.25 -26.09
C ARG A 66 4.64 -14.43 -24.59
N TYR A 67 4.76 -15.65 -24.09
CA TYR A 67 4.71 -15.90 -22.64
C TYR A 67 5.86 -15.17 -21.95
N PHE A 68 7.10 -15.35 -22.41
CA PHE A 68 8.26 -14.68 -21.80
C PHE A 68 8.20 -13.16 -21.93
N ASP A 69 7.75 -12.63 -23.07
CA ASP A 69 7.58 -11.19 -23.29
C ASP A 69 6.46 -10.59 -22.40
N SER A 70 5.53 -11.43 -21.92
CA SER A 70 4.43 -11.00 -21.05
C SER A 70 4.83 -10.88 -19.57
N LEU A 71 5.94 -11.53 -19.17
CA LEU A 71 6.40 -11.54 -17.79
C LEU A 71 7.15 -10.25 -17.45
N PRO A 72 6.98 -9.75 -16.21
CA PRO A 72 7.71 -8.57 -15.75
C PRO A 72 9.20 -8.88 -15.58
N SER A 73 10.05 -7.92 -15.94
CA SER A 73 11.48 -7.98 -15.65
C SER A 73 11.76 -7.73 -14.17
N GLU A 74 12.94 -8.10 -13.68
CA GLU A 74 13.34 -7.83 -12.28
C GLU A 74 13.28 -6.33 -11.94
N ASN A 75 13.55 -5.45 -12.91
CA ASN A 75 13.42 -4.00 -12.72
C ASN A 75 11.97 -3.59 -12.51
N ASP A 76 11.02 -4.22 -13.20
CA ASP A 76 9.58 -3.94 -13.10
C ASP A 76 9.01 -4.37 -11.74
N LEU A 77 9.76 -5.18 -10.98
CA LEU A 77 9.36 -5.70 -9.67
C LEU A 77 9.97 -4.91 -8.50
N ASN A 78 11.07 -4.20 -8.72
CA ASN A 78 11.84 -3.54 -7.65
C ASN A 78 11.05 -2.49 -6.87
N TRP A 79 10.13 -1.78 -7.52
CA TRP A 79 9.40 -0.66 -6.91
C TRP A 79 8.47 -1.10 -5.76
N TYR A 80 7.94 -2.32 -5.80
CA TYR A 80 7.11 -2.85 -4.72
C TYR A 80 7.84 -3.89 -3.86
N ARG A 81 8.85 -4.58 -4.39
CA ARG A 81 9.62 -5.60 -3.63
C ARG A 81 10.44 -5.01 -2.49
N ASN A 82 10.81 -3.74 -2.57
CA ASN A 82 11.65 -3.05 -1.58
C ASN A 82 10.90 -1.94 -0.83
N ASP A 83 9.58 -1.84 -1.00
CA ASP A 83 8.75 -0.82 -0.36
C ASP A 83 7.48 -1.45 0.20
N ALA A 84 7.41 -1.57 1.53
CA ALA A 84 6.26 -2.13 2.22
C ALA A 84 4.96 -1.39 1.89
N ARG A 85 5.00 -0.07 1.65
CA ARG A 85 3.84 0.76 1.32
C ARG A 85 3.32 0.41 -0.07
N ALA A 86 4.23 0.34 -1.03
CA ALA A 86 3.91 -0.03 -2.41
C ALA A 86 3.34 -1.45 -2.49
N SER A 87 3.95 -2.42 -1.79
CA SER A 87 3.47 -3.80 -1.78
C SER A 87 2.05 -3.95 -1.25
N LEU A 88 1.69 -3.24 -0.16
CA LEU A 88 0.33 -3.30 0.38
C LEU A 88 -0.67 -2.62 -0.56
N TRP A 89 -0.33 -1.44 -1.07
CA TRP A 89 -1.18 -0.74 -2.03
C TRP A 89 -1.43 -1.57 -3.29
N LEU A 90 -0.38 -2.17 -3.88
CA LEU A 90 -0.49 -3.03 -5.05
C LEU A 90 -1.35 -4.27 -4.78
N THR A 91 -1.22 -4.87 -3.60
CA THR A 91 -2.08 -5.98 -3.18
C THR A 91 -3.55 -5.59 -3.23
N CYS A 92 -3.90 -4.43 -2.65
CA CYS A 92 -5.27 -3.94 -2.67
C CYS A 92 -5.76 -3.72 -4.10
N GLU A 93 -4.96 -3.10 -4.97
CA GLU A 93 -5.31 -2.85 -6.37
C GLU A 93 -5.50 -4.14 -7.18
N LEU A 94 -4.64 -5.14 -6.97
CA LEU A 94 -4.76 -6.46 -7.60
C LEU A 94 -6.02 -7.18 -7.12
N TYR A 95 -6.30 -7.16 -5.82
CA TYR A 95 -7.49 -7.81 -5.28
C TYR A 95 -8.79 -7.18 -5.79
N GLU A 96 -8.86 -5.84 -5.83
CA GLU A 96 -10.02 -5.15 -6.42
C GLU A 96 -10.16 -5.47 -7.91
N MET A 97 -9.06 -5.59 -8.64
CA MET A 97 -9.09 -6.04 -10.04
C MET A 97 -9.63 -7.47 -10.17
N ILE A 98 -9.18 -8.41 -9.33
CA ILE A 98 -9.65 -9.80 -9.29
C ILE A 98 -11.16 -9.83 -9.04
N LYS A 99 -11.62 -9.06 -8.06
CA LYS A 99 -13.03 -8.91 -7.69
C LYS A 99 -13.89 -8.39 -8.84
N ILE A 100 -13.49 -7.29 -9.46
CA ILE A 100 -14.24 -6.68 -10.58
C ILE A 100 -14.39 -7.66 -11.76
N ASN A 101 -13.41 -8.54 -11.97
CA ASN A 101 -13.44 -9.52 -13.06
C ASN A 101 -14.01 -10.89 -12.64
N GLY A 102 -14.47 -11.06 -11.40
CA GLY A 102 -15.10 -12.29 -10.93
C GLY A 102 -14.14 -13.48 -10.68
N TYR A 103 -12.85 -13.23 -10.46
CA TYR A 103 -11.83 -14.28 -10.24
C TYR A 103 -11.50 -14.53 -8.75
N GLU A 104 -12.35 -14.09 -7.82
CA GLU A 104 -12.10 -14.10 -6.37
C GLU A 104 -11.76 -15.50 -5.83
N ASN A 105 -12.41 -16.54 -6.35
CA ASN A 105 -12.21 -17.93 -5.93
C ASN A 105 -10.88 -18.53 -6.40
N THR A 106 -10.21 -17.91 -7.37
CA THR A 106 -9.01 -18.44 -8.01
C THR A 106 -7.73 -17.96 -7.33
N LEU A 107 -7.77 -16.80 -6.66
CA LEU A 107 -6.61 -16.10 -6.12
C LEU A 107 -6.87 -15.60 -4.70
N THR A 108 -7.28 -16.53 -3.84
CA THR A 108 -7.56 -16.23 -2.42
C THR A 108 -6.35 -15.69 -1.68
N CYS A 109 -5.11 -15.94 -2.15
CA CYS A 109 -3.88 -15.49 -1.50
C CYS A 109 -3.71 -13.98 -1.37
N LEU A 110 -4.48 -13.18 -2.13
CA LEU A 110 -4.51 -11.73 -2.02
C LEU A 110 -5.68 -11.22 -1.17
N SER A 111 -6.56 -12.10 -0.67
CA SER A 111 -7.75 -11.68 0.05
C SER A 111 -7.41 -11.03 1.39
N PRO A 112 -8.19 -10.03 1.84
CA PRO A 112 -7.97 -9.38 3.13
C PRO A 112 -7.97 -10.35 4.32
N GLU A 113 -8.77 -11.42 4.25
CA GLU A 113 -8.93 -12.41 5.32
C GLU A 113 -7.75 -13.37 5.41
N SER A 114 -7.07 -13.63 4.29
CA SER A 114 -6.04 -14.66 4.19
C SER A 114 -4.63 -14.09 4.21
N LEU A 115 -4.46 -12.80 3.88
CA LEU A 115 -3.16 -12.19 3.69
C LEU A 115 -2.61 -11.58 4.99
N PRO A 116 -1.50 -12.11 5.55
CA PRO A 116 -0.85 -11.52 6.70
C PRO A 116 -0.31 -10.12 6.42
N SER A 117 -0.17 -9.35 7.47
CA SER A 117 0.30 -7.97 7.41
C SER A 117 1.80 -7.81 7.16
N HIS A 118 2.55 -8.86 6.84
CA HIS A 118 4.01 -8.77 6.68
C HIS A 118 4.42 -8.58 5.22
N HIS A 119 5.29 -7.60 4.95
CA HIS A 119 5.75 -7.21 3.62
C HIS A 119 6.23 -8.38 2.74
N SER A 120 7.13 -9.23 3.25
CA SER A 120 7.64 -10.38 2.48
C SER A 120 6.54 -11.34 2.03
N VAL A 121 5.53 -11.56 2.88
CA VAL A 121 4.40 -12.43 2.56
C VAL A 121 3.53 -11.81 1.47
N ARG A 122 3.34 -10.48 1.48
CA ARG A 122 2.65 -9.76 0.40
C ARG A 122 3.40 -9.86 -0.93
N VAL A 123 4.71 -9.69 -0.92
CA VAL A 123 5.55 -9.84 -2.12
C VAL A 123 5.40 -11.25 -2.71
N ASP A 124 5.43 -12.28 -1.87
CA ASP A 124 5.20 -13.65 -2.30
C ASP A 124 3.78 -13.89 -2.84
N ALA A 125 2.76 -13.29 -2.23
CA ALA A 125 1.38 -13.41 -2.71
C ALA A 125 1.19 -12.72 -4.07
N ILE A 126 1.77 -11.52 -4.25
CA ILE A 126 1.78 -10.80 -5.53
C ILE A 126 2.49 -11.65 -6.61
N ARG A 127 3.65 -12.25 -6.29
CA ARG A 127 4.34 -13.16 -7.20
C ARG A 127 3.43 -14.31 -7.62
N ARG A 128 2.79 -15.00 -6.68
CA ARG A 128 1.85 -16.08 -7.00
C ARG A 128 0.69 -15.60 -7.88
N CYS A 129 0.19 -14.38 -7.67
CA CYS A 129 -0.84 -13.80 -8.53
C CYS A 129 -0.34 -13.57 -9.97
N ILE A 130 0.90 -13.13 -10.14
CA ILE A 130 1.55 -12.96 -11.45
C ILE A 130 1.72 -14.33 -12.14
N ASP A 131 2.17 -15.34 -11.40
CA ASP A 131 2.35 -16.69 -11.94
C ASP A 131 0.99 -17.32 -12.33
N ASN A 132 -0.08 -16.98 -11.61
CA ASN A 132 -1.42 -17.49 -11.85
C ASN A 132 -2.32 -16.46 -12.57
N TRP A 133 -1.73 -15.60 -13.40
CA TRP A 133 -2.42 -14.43 -13.96
C TRP A 133 -3.74 -14.81 -14.68
N PRO A 134 -4.89 -14.35 -14.18
CA PRO A 134 -6.19 -14.78 -14.71
C PRO A 134 -6.69 -13.88 -15.84
N PHE A 135 -6.07 -12.72 -16.06
CA PHE A 135 -6.65 -11.68 -16.92
C PHE A 135 -6.28 -11.85 -18.38
N ILE A 136 -7.26 -11.59 -19.25
CA ILE A 136 -7.13 -11.78 -20.70
C ILE A 136 -6.62 -10.52 -21.39
N LEU A 137 -7.11 -9.36 -20.96
CA LEU A 137 -6.92 -8.09 -21.66
C LEU A 137 -5.56 -7.42 -21.38
N TYR A 138 -4.86 -7.86 -20.33
CA TYR A 138 -3.61 -7.25 -19.90
C TYR A 138 -2.60 -8.33 -19.56
N THR A 139 -1.33 -8.12 -19.91
CA THR A 139 -0.22 -8.94 -19.42
C THR A 139 0.16 -8.49 -18.01
N PRO A 140 0.75 -9.37 -17.19
CA PRO A 140 1.26 -8.97 -15.87
C PRO A 140 2.27 -7.81 -15.98
N SER A 141 3.19 -7.87 -16.96
CA SER A 141 4.15 -6.79 -17.21
C SER A 141 3.48 -5.45 -17.51
N ASN A 142 2.50 -5.42 -18.43
CA ASN A 142 1.78 -4.19 -18.78
C ASN A 142 1.04 -3.61 -17.57
N TYR A 143 0.37 -4.46 -16.78
CA TYR A 143 -0.35 -4.03 -15.60
C TYR A 143 0.59 -3.46 -14.53
N LEU A 144 1.69 -4.16 -14.23
CA LEU A 144 2.66 -3.70 -13.23
C LEU A 144 3.34 -2.39 -13.64
N ASN A 145 3.64 -2.21 -14.92
CA ASN A 145 4.20 -0.96 -15.43
C ASN A 145 3.22 0.21 -15.26
N GLN A 146 1.94 0.00 -15.56
CA GLN A 146 0.90 1.01 -15.32
C GLN A 146 0.79 1.35 -13.83
N LYS A 147 0.80 0.33 -12.95
CA LYS A 147 0.73 0.53 -11.49
C LYS A 147 1.97 1.19 -10.90
N SER A 148 3.16 0.93 -11.46
CA SER A 148 4.39 1.61 -11.08
C SER A 148 4.31 3.12 -11.38
N ILE A 149 3.79 3.50 -12.55
CA ILE A 149 3.57 4.91 -12.93
C ILE A 149 2.52 5.56 -12.03
N GLU A 150 1.41 4.86 -11.76
CA GLU A 150 0.35 5.34 -10.86
C GLU A 150 0.90 5.57 -9.44
N TRP A 151 1.63 4.60 -8.89
CA TRP A 151 2.27 4.70 -7.58
C TRP A 151 3.24 5.89 -7.50
N THR A 152 4.08 6.06 -8.53
CA THR A 152 5.03 7.19 -8.61
C THR A 152 4.28 8.52 -8.63
N THR A 153 3.20 8.61 -9.42
CA THR A 153 2.37 9.82 -9.50
C THR A 153 1.71 10.16 -8.16
N LEU A 154 1.19 9.14 -7.46
CA LEU A 154 0.61 9.29 -6.12
C LEU A 154 1.66 9.82 -5.13
N LEU A 155 2.88 9.30 -5.17
CA LEU A 155 3.95 9.77 -4.30
C LEU A 155 4.41 11.21 -4.61
N GLU A 156 4.44 11.58 -5.89
CA GLU A 156 4.91 12.90 -6.32
C GLU A 156 3.89 14.01 -6.01
N LYS A 157 2.61 13.76 -6.30
CA LYS A 157 1.56 14.79 -6.26
C LYS A 157 0.73 14.73 -4.98
N ASP A 158 0.59 13.54 -4.41
CA ASP A 158 -0.44 13.25 -3.43
C ASP A 158 0.10 12.73 -2.09
N ASP A 159 1.42 12.68 -1.92
CA ASP A 159 2.05 12.24 -0.67
C ASP A 159 1.94 13.30 0.43
N ILE A 160 0.82 13.28 1.14
CA ILE A 160 0.61 14.10 2.33
C ILE A 160 1.40 13.61 3.54
N PHE A 161 1.96 12.39 3.51
CA PHE A 161 2.67 11.78 4.63
C PHE A 161 4.19 11.94 4.57
N ARG A 162 4.73 12.51 3.47
CA ARG A 162 6.17 12.71 3.25
C ARG A 162 6.91 13.33 4.44
N GLU A 163 6.28 14.30 5.11
CA GLU A 163 6.82 15.02 6.26
C GLU A 163 6.46 14.42 7.64
N VAL A 164 5.79 13.28 7.66
CA VAL A 164 5.32 12.63 8.89
C VAL A 164 6.44 11.79 9.47
N LYS A 165 7.38 12.47 10.13
CA LYS A 165 8.56 11.86 10.75
C LYS A 165 8.88 12.58 12.07
N ALA A 166 9.27 11.81 13.09
CA ALA A 166 9.88 12.29 14.32
C ALA A 166 10.73 11.17 14.89
N ARG A 167 11.86 11.56 15.46
CA ARG A 167 12.78 10.63 16.11
C ARG A 167 12.21 10.26 17.48
N ASN A 168 12.30 8.98 17.83
CA ASN A 168 12.04 8.46 19.18
C ASN A 168 10.60 8.71 19.71
N VAL A 169 9.64 8.93 18.82
CA VAL A 169 8.22 9.07 19.18
C VAL A 169 7.40 8.23 18.23
N ASP A 170 6.47 7.46 18.79
CA ASP A 170 5.49 6.72 18.01
C ASP A 170 4.49 7.69 17.35
N ILE A 171 4.76 8.01 16.08
CA ILE A 171 3.85 8.76 15.21
C ILE A 171 2.92 7.83 14.44
N CYS A 172 3.35 6.59 14.20
CA CYS A 172 2.62 5.66 13.36
C CYS A 172 1.26 5.34 13.98
N SER A 173 1.20 5.12 15.29
CA SER A 173 -0.07 4.91 16.00
C SER A 173 -0.99 6.14 15.95
N TRP A 174 -0.43 7.35 16.06
CA TRP A 174 -1.21 8.59 15.91
C TRP A 174 -1.78 8.73 14.49
N LEU A 175 -0.96 8.46 13.48
CA LEU A 175 -1.36 8.57 12.07
C LEU A 175 -2.46 7.55 11.77
N LYS A 176 -2.27 6.28 12.17
CA LYS A 176 -3.28 5.23 12.02
C LYS A 176 -4.62 5.65 12.61
N LYS A 177 -4.61 6.12 13.86
CA LYS A 177 -5.82 6.62 14.53
C LYS A 177 -6.46 7.79 13.78
N TYR A 178 -5.66 8.75 13.31
CA TYR A 178 -6.18 9.87 12.53
C TYR A 178 -6.86 9.42 11.24
N ILE A 179 -6.25 8.49 10.50
CA ILE A 179 -6.82 7.95 9.26
C ILE A 179 -8.11 7.18 9.54
N GLN A 180 -8.13 6.32 10.55
CA GLN A 180 -9.34 5.57 10.96
C GLN A 180 -10.49 6.49 11.38
N GLU A 181 -10.21 7.60 12.07
CA GLU A 181 -11.24 8.54 12.52
C GLU A 181 -11.75 9.48 11.43
N LYS A 182 -10.93 9.76 10.41
CA LYS A 182 -11.20 10.82 9.42
C LYS A 182 -11.49 10.29 8.01
N THR A 183 -11.17 9.04 7.75
CA THR A 183 -11.60 8.34 6.53
C THR A 183 -12.66 7.32 6.94
N ASN A 184 -13.78 7.27 6.23
CA ASN A 184 -14.80 6.22 6.42
C ASN A 184 -14.34 4.87 5.82
N ILE A 185 -13.04 4.65 5.65
CA ILE A 185 -12.50 3.45 5.02
C ILE A 185 -12.00 2.51 6.09
N SER A 186 -12.67 1.35 6.17
CA SER A 186 -12.05 0.13 6.66
C SER A 186 -11.26 -0.46 5.51
N LEU A 187 -9.95 -0.18 5.45
CA LEU A 187 -9.09 -1.06 4.67
C LEU A 187 -9.22 -2.43 5.35
N ASN A 188 -9.91 -3.37 4.71
CA ASN A 188 -10.26 -4.67 5.31
C ASN A 188 -9.01 -5.54 5.58
N TYR A 189 -7.84 -5.09 5.12
CA TYR A 189 -6.55 -5.75 5.37
C TYR A 189 -6.04 -5.49 6.79
N VAL A 190 -5.48 -6.54 7.38
CA VAL A 190 -4.85 -6.50 8.70
C VAL A 190 -3.69 -5.50 8.70
N CYS A 191 -3.72 -4.56 9.64
CA CYS A 191 -2.62 -3.64 9.89
C CYS A 191 -1.58 -4.30 10.80
N GLY A 192 -0.32 -4.37 10.36
CA GLY A 192 0.78 -4.88 11.19
C GLY A 192 1.14 -3.94 12.35
N GLU A 193 1.96 -4.43 13.26
CA GLU A 193 2.35 -3.70 14.48
C GLU A 193 3.62 -2.86 14.31
N SER A 194 4.49 -3.21 13.35
CA SER A 194 5.71 -2.45 13.11
C SER A 194 5.40 -1.07 12.53
N SER A 195 6.26 -0.08 12.80
CA SER A 195 6.09 1.27 12.24
C SER A 195 6.02 1.27 10.71
N GLU A 196 6.78 0.38 10.07
CA GLU A 196 6.76 0.21 8.61
C GLU A 196 5.40 -0.29 8.11
N GLU A 197 4.84 -1.31 8.76
CA GLU A 197 3.54 -1.89 8.37
C GLU A 197 2.37 -0.95 8.68
N ILE A 198 2.45 -0.20 9.78
CA ILE A 198 1.46 0.84 10.08
C ILE A 198 1.50 1.93 9.01
N MET A 199 2.70 2.37 8.60
CA MET A 199 2.84 3.35 7.53
C MET A 199 2.32 2.81 6.21
N ALA A 200 2.64 1.56 5.85
CA ALA A 200 2.09 0.91 4.67
C ALA A 200 0.57 0.93 4.67
N TRP A 201 -0.05 0.56 5.80
CA TRP A 201 -1.50 0.59 5.97
C TRP A 201 -2.09 2.00 5.83
N CYS A 202 -1.44 3.01 6.39
CA CYS A 202 -1.88 4.41 6.27
C CYS A 202 -1.83 4.90 4.81
N TYR A 203 -0.75 4.60 4.08
CA TYR A 203 -0.60 4.96 2.67
C TYR A 203 -1.68 4.28 1.81
N ALA A 204 -1.83 2.96 1.94
CA ALA A 204 -2.85 2.21 1.22
C ALA A 204 -4.25 2.75 1.50
N SER A 205 -4.61 2.92 2.78
CA SER A 205 -5.93 3.44 3.18
C SER A 205 -6.22 4.83 2.62
N TYR A 206 -5.25 5.75 2.70
CA TYR A 206 -5.41 7.11 2.19
C TYR A 206 -5.53 7.15 0.67
N PHE A 207 -4.69 6.41 -0.06
CA PHE A 207 -4.77 6.40 -1.52
C PHE A 207 -6.03 5.73 -2.04
N THR A 208 -6.49 4.64 -1.40
CA THR A 208 -7.82 4.05 -1.68
C THR A 208 -8.92 5.07 -1.40
N TRP A 209 -8.86 5.78 -0.27
CA TRP A 209 -9.84 6.82 0.06
C TRP A 209 -9.88 7.94 -0.96
N LYS A 210 -8.71 8.44 -1.34
CA LYS A 210 -8.59 9.50 -2.33
C LYS A 210 -9.14 9.06 -3.68
N LYS A 211 -8.83 7.83 -4.13
CA LYS A 211 -9.36 7.24 -5.36
C LYS A 211 -10.89 7.20 -5.34
N ASN A 212 -11.49 6.74 -4.24
CA ASN A 212 -12.94 6.68 -4.07
C ASN A 212 -13.61 8.08 -4.01
N ASN A 213 -12.84 9.13 -3.75
CA ASN A 213 -13.31 10.52 -3.68
C ASN A 213 -12.81 11.39 -4.84
N GLN A 214 -12.34 10.80 -5.94
CA GLN A 214 -11.86 11.55 -7.12
C GLN A 214 -12.93 12.48 -7.70
N ASN A 215 -14.20 12.09 -7.62
CA ASN A 215 -15.33 12.90 -8.07
C ASN A 215 -15.72 14.01 -7.07
N SER A 216 -14.97 14.18 -5.98
CA SER A 216 -15.25 15.15 -4.91
C SER A 216 -13.96 15.87 -4.48
N PRO A 217 -13.34 16.68 -5.38
CA PRO A 217 -12.04 17.31 -5.13
C PRO A 217 -12.01 18.18 -3.88
N ASP A 218 -13.10 18.91 -3.59
CA ASP A 218 -13.22 19.74 -2.38
C ASP A 218 -13.08 18.92 -1.08
N SER A 219 -13.58 17.68 -1.08
CA SER A 219 -13.45 16.78 0.08
C SER A 219 -12.00 16.34 0.28
N VAL A 220 -11.29 16.05 -0.81
CA VAL A 220 -9.87 15.68 -0.80
C VAL A 220 -9.00 16.87 -0.34
N GLU A 221 -9.28 18.07 -0.83
CA GLU A 221 -8.58 19.28 -0.42
C GLU A 221 -8.84 19.61 1.06
N LEU A 222 -10.10 19.56 1.49
CA LEU A 222 -10.48 19.80 2.88
C LEU A 222 -9.80 18.81 3.83
N PHE A 223 -9.76 17.52 3.46
CA PHE A 223 -9.04 16.50 4.21
C PHE A 223 -7.56 16.85 4.31
N THR A 224 -6.91 17.18 3.20
CA THR A 224 -5.50 17.54 3.14
C THR A 224 -5.18 18.75 4.03
N ARG A 225 -6.01 19.79 3.99
CA ARG A 225 -5.87 20.98 4.83
C ARG A 225 -6.01 20.65 6.32
N LYS A 226 -7.05 19.88 6.69
CA LYS A 226 -7.27 19.43 8.08
C LYS A 226 -6.12 18.56 8.57
N PHE A 227 -5.62 17.67 7.72
CA PHE A 227 -4.46 16.82 8.03
C PHE A 227 -3.22 17.66 8.32
N LYS A 228 -2.87 18.60 7.43
CA LYS A 228 -1.71 19.49 7.63
C LYS A 228 -1.81 20.28 8.94
N SER A 229 -2.99 20.79 9.26
CA SER A 229 -3.24 21.50 10.54
C SER A 229 -3.10 20.58 11.77
N ALA A 230 -3.68 19.38 11.72
CA ALA A 230 -3.57 18.39 12.78
C ALA A 230 -2.12 17.94 12.97
N TRP A 231 -1.38 17.73 11.89
CA TRP A 231 0.03 17.36 11.92
C TRP A 231 0.91 18.46 12.49
N ALA A 232 0.70 19.72 12.11
CA ALA A 232 1.40 20.86 12.70
C ALA A 232 1.17 20.95 14.22
N THR A 233 -0.07 20.71 14.67
CA THR A 233 -0.42 20.65 16.09
C THR A 233 0.30 19.49 16.79
N GLN A 234 0.34 18.31 16.17
CA GLN A 234 1.02 17.15 16.73
C GLN A 234 2.54 17.35 16.80
N LYS A 235 3.16 17.92 15.76
CA LYS A 235 4.58 18.34 15.76
C LYS A 235 4.88 19.27 16.94
N ASN A 236 4.04 20.27 17.17
CA ASN A 236 4.19 21.19 18.29
C ASN A 236 4.07 20.50 19.66
N ARG A 237 3.12 19.57 19.82
CA ARG A 237 2.98 18.76 21.04
C ARG A 237 4.22 17.91 21.30
N ILE A 238 4.76 17.27 20.26
CA ILE A 238 5.99 16.47 20.34
C ILE A 238 7.17 17.36 20.76
N LYS A 239 7.36 18.51 20.10
CA LYS A 239 8.41 19.49 20.44
C LYS A 239 8.32 19.96 21.89
N ASN A 240 7.12 20.31 22.36
CA ASN A 240 6.93 20.77 23.72
C ASN A 240 7.22 19.66 24.75
N ARG A 241 6.82 18.41 24.48
CA ARG A 241 7.04 17.28 25.39
C ARG A 241 8.50 16.81 25.41
N VAL A 242 9.12 16.65 24.24
CA VAL A 242 10.44 16.04 24.09
C VAL A 242 11.55 17.05 24.28
N ASP A 243 11.50 18.18 23.55
CA ASP A 243 12.61 19.14 23.54
C ASP A 243 12.53 20.08 24.74
N LYS A 244 11.34 20.64 24.98
CA LYS A 244 11.14 21.64 26.04
C LYS A 244 10.78 21.04 27.40
N LYS A 245 10.51 19.73 27.47
CA LYS A 245 10.06 19.01 28.67
C LYS A 245 8.85 19.66 29.37
N LEU A 246 8.00 20.34 28.59
CA LEU A 246 6.80 20.98 29.09
C LEU A 246 5.70 19.94 29.26
N ARG A 247 4.91 20.08 30.33
CA ARG A 247 3.69 19.30 30.54
C ARG A 247 2.48 20.21 30.35
N PRO A 248 1.50 19.82 29.52
CA PRO A 248 0.28 20.59 29.39
C PRO A 248 -0.49 20.55 30.71
N LEU A 249 -0.94 21.72 31.17
CA LEU A 249 -1.79 21.87 32.34
C LEU A 249 -3.16 22.39 31.88
N ASN A 250 -4.15 21.50 31.83
CA ASN A 250 -5.53 21.88 31.54
C ASN A 250 -6.27 22.09 32.86
N VAL A 251 -6.50 23.35 33.22
CA VAL A 251 -7.23 23.74 34.43
C VAL A 251 -8.36 24.69 34.06
N ASN A 252 -9.51 24.49 34.70
CA ASN A 252 -10.60 25.45 34.63
C ASN A 252 -10.35 26.54 35.67
N ILE A 253 -10.33 27.79 35.23
CA ILE A 253 -10.21 28.97 36.10
C ILE A 253 -11.45 29.86 35.93
N SER A 254 -11.73 30.70 36.93
CA SER A 254 -12.83 31.67 36.81
C SER A 254 -12.52 32.70 35.72
N GLN A 255 -13.57 33.28 35.13
CA GLN A 255 -13.43 34.34 34.12
C GLN A 255 -12.60 35.52 34.67
N GLU A 256 -12.84 35.90 35.92
CA GLU A 256 -12.09 36.97 36.58
C GLU A 256 -10.59 36.67 36.67
N ALA A 257 -10.22 35.43 36.99
CA ALA A 257 -8.83 35.01 37.05
C ALA A 257 -8.19 35.00 35.65
N TYR A 258 -8.94 34.58 34.63
CA TYR A 258 -8.51 34.64 33.23
C TYR A 258 -8.27 36.07 32.75
N ASP A 259 -9.15 37.01 33.10
CA ASP A 259 -9.01 38.41 32.71
C ASP A 259 -7.81 39.08 33.39
N LYS A 260 -7.57 38.78 34.68
CA LYS A 260 -6.36 39.22 35.40
C LYS A 260 -5.09 38.69 34.76
N LEU A 261 -5.06 37.39 34.45
CA LEU A 261 -3.95 36.73 33.77
C LEU A 261 -3.64 37.43 32.42
N ARG A 262 -4.67 37.66 31.61
CA ARG A 262 -4.53 38.29 30.29
C ARG A 262 -4.02 39.72 30.39
N LYS A 263 -4.52 40.49 31.35
CA LYS A 263 -4.07 41.87 31.60
C LYS A 263 -2.58 41.91 31.99
N LEU A 264 -2.14 41.02 32.89
CA LEU A 264 -0.73 40.90 33.26
C LEU A 264 0.14 40.51 32.07
N SER A 265 -0.28 39.52 31.30
CA SER A 265 0.40 39.10 30.07
C SER A 265 0.59 40.25 29.07
N MET A 266 -0.46 41.06 28.84
CA MET A 266 -0.38 42.21 27.94
C MET A 266 0.53 43.31 28.47
N ASN A 267 0.45 43.62 29.77
CA ASN A 267 1.25 44.68 30.38
C ASN A 267 2.75 44.34 30.40
N GLU A 268 3.09 43.07 30.64
CA GLU A 268 4.48 42.63 30.74
C GLU A 268 5.05 42.12 29.41
N GLY A 269 4.22 42.01 28.36
CA GLY A 269 4.65 41.51 27.05
C GLY A 269 5.08 40.03 27.07
N ILE A 270 4.62 39.25 28.04
CA ILE A 270 4.94 37.82 28.21
C ILE A 270 3.70 36.95 28.00
N SER A 271 3.88 35.65 27.74
CA SER A 271 2.76 34.73 27.59
C SER A 271 2.03 34.49 28.92
N ASN A 272 0.74 34.17 28.83
CA ASN A 272 -0.06 33.70 29.97
C ASN A 272 0.64 32.56 30.75
N ASP A 273 1.23 31.60 30.05
CA ASP A 273 1.98 30.50 30.67
C ASP A 273 3.14 31.00 31.54
N ARG A 274 3.85 32.05 31.08
CA ARG A 274 4.96 32.66 31.82
C ARG A 274 4.47 33.41 33.06
N VAL A 275 3.32 34.09 32.98
CA VAL A 275 2.70 34.71 34.15
C VAL A 275 2.39 33.65 35.21
N ILE A 276 1.85 32.49 34.80
CA ILE A 276 1.54 31.37 35.72
C ILE A 276 2.82 30.80 36.34
N GLU A 277 3.84 30.50 35.54
CA GLU A 277 5.11 29.96 36.05
C GLU A 277 5.78 30.92 37.04
N SER A 278 5.81 32.22 36.73
CA SER A 278 6.36 33.25 37.63
C SER A 278 5.58 33.34 38.94
N ALA A 279 4.25 33.33 38.88
CA ALA A 279 3.41 33.35 40.07
C ALA A 279 3.63 32.10 40.95
N LEU A 280 3.75 30.92 40.34
CA LEU A 280 4.05 29.67 41.05
C LEU A 280 5.43 29.70 41.71
N ASP A 281 6.46 30.20 41.02
CA ASP A 281 7.81 30.30 41.58
C ASP A 281 7.87 31.28 42.75
N MET A 282 7.18 32.42 42.66
CA MET A 282 7.05 33.37 43.77
C MET A 282 6.37 32.73 45.00
N ILE A 283 5.28 31.99 44.79
CA ILE A 283 4.58 31.28 45.86
C ILE A 283 5.47 30.17 46.45
N TYR A 284 6.16 29.40 45.60
CA TYR A 284 7.05 28.33 46.03
C TYR A 284 8.21 28.86 46.89
N ARG A 285 8.87 29.92 46.44
CA ARG A 285 9.96 30.57 47.19
C ARG A 285 9.49 31.13 48.53
N SER A 286 8.31 31.76 48.58
CA SER A 286 7.80 32.35 49.82
C SER A 286 7.30 31.31 50.84
N LYS A 287 6.87 30.12 50.41
CA LYS A 287 6.28 29.11 51.31
C LYS A 287 7.17 27.92 51.64
N ILE A 288 8.08 27.52 50.74
CA ILE A 288 8.79 26.24 50.85
C ILE A 288 10.30 26.43 51.07
N LYS A 289 10.91 27.51 50.58
CA LYS A 289 12.29 27.87 50.92
C LYS A 289 12.31 28.79 52.15
N LYS A 290 12.21 28.21 53.34
CA LYS A 290 12.84 28.77 54.55
C LYS A 290 14.13 28.01 54.79
#